data_AF-A0A836Q424-F1
#
_entry.id   AF-A0A836Q424-F1
#
_cell.length_a   1.000
_cell.length_b   1.000
_cell.length_c   1.000
_cell.angle_alpha   90.00
_cell.angle_beta   90.00
_cell.angle_gamma   90.00
#
_symmetry.space_group_name_H-M   'P 1'
#
loop_
_entity.id
_entity.type
_entity.pdbx_description
1 polymer ?
#
loop_
_entity_poly.entity_id
_entity_poly.type
_entity_poly.pdbx_seq_one_letter_code
_entity_poly.pdbx_strand_id
1 'polypeptide(L)'
;MSLSERAQGRQLWAETQFAGACEGGNLGCAASVSKILQEGGYNYANSAGVIDLSNQMKANGWSESTGAETAQPGDIIYADGGGTKQHIGIVGIDENGNKVIYNNQSSTGQWAMDPFNACSIISDYSPDQVHVLHAPINPVNM
;
A
#
# COMPACT_ATOMS: atom_id res chain seq x y z
N MET A 1 -15.67 4.35 7.10
CA MET A 1 -14.40 3.89 7.70
C MET A 1 -13.81 2.81 6.82
N SER A 2 -12.59 3.01 6.31
CA SER A 2 -11.93 2.06 5.39
C SER A 2 -11.29 0.88 6.13
N LEU A 3 -10.92 -0.20 5.43
CA LEU A 3 -10.18 -1.32 6.05
C LEU A 3 -8.80 -0.87 6.56
N SER A 4 -8.10 -0.05 5.77
CA SER A 4 -6.78 0.51 6.13
C SER A 4 -6.85 1.37 7.39
N GLU A 5 -7.91 2.15 7.56
CA GLU A 5 -8.12 3.00 8.73
C GLU A 5 -8.40 2.14 9.99
N ARG A 6 -9.20 1.08 9.87
CA ARG A 6 -9.51 0.15 10.97
C ARG A 6 -8.31 -0.68 11.41
N ALA A 7 -7.31 -0.81 10.55
CA ALA A 7 -6.14 -1.64 10.81
C ALA A 7 -5.01 -0.90 11.58
N GLN A 8 -5.17 0.40 11.86
CA GLN A 8 -4.16 1.18 12.56
C GLN A 8 -3.74 0.55 13.89
N GLY A 9 -2.43 0.56 14.16
CA GLY A 9 -1.79 -0.04 15.34
C GLY A 9 -1.53 -1.55 15.25
N ARG A 10 -2.02 -2.25 14.21
CA ARG A 10 -1.77 -3.68 14.02
C ARG A 10 -0.40 -3.93 13.36
N GLN A 11 0.26 -5.03 13.72
CA GLN A 11 1.42 -5.55 13.00
C GLN A 11 0.96 -6.53 11.91
N LEU A 12 0.35 -5.99 10.86
CA LEU A 12 -0.36 -6.79 9.84
C LEU A 12 0.53 -7.84 9.16
N TRP A 13 1.79 -7.52 8.89
CA TRP A 13 2.75 -8.45 8.30
C TRP A 13 2.93 -9.73 9.14
N ALA A 14 2.83 -9.63 10.48
CA ALA A 14 2.96 -10.77 11.38
C ALA A 14 1.74 -11.71 11.33
N GLU A 15 0.62 -11.24 10.78
CA GLU A 15 -0.60 -12.02 10.55
C GLU A 15 -0.64 -12.71 9.18
N THR A 16 0.45 -12.64 8.42
CA THR A 16 0.57 -13.25 7.09
C THR A 16 1.48 -14.48 7.10
N GLN A 17 1.41 -15.28 6.04
CA GLN A 17 2.37 -16.37 5.81
C GLN A 17 3.83 -15.89 5.65
N PHE A 18 4.04 -14.58 5.49
CA PHE A 18 5.35 -13.96 5.30
C PHE A 18 6.00 -13.51 6.62
N ALA A 19 5.39 -13.76 7.78
CA ALA A 19 5.87 -13.26 9.06
C ALA A 19 7.38 -13.48 9.31
N GLY A 20 7.90 -14.69 8.98
CA GLY A 20 9.33 -14.98 9.11
C GLY A 20 10.23 -14.29 8.07
N ALA A 21 9.70 -13.97 6.88
CA ALA A 21 10.43 -13.20 5.88
C ALA A 21 10.44 -11.69 6.18
N CYS A 22 9.49 -11.24 7.01
CA CYS A 22 9.37 -9.84 7.45
C CYS A 22 10.12 -9.54 8.76
N GLU A 23 10.72 -10.56 9.38
CA GLU A 23 11.48 -10.41 10.61
C GLU A 23 12.70 -9.49 10.38
N GLY A 24 12.81 -8.42 11.16
CA GLY A 24 13.80 -7.35 10.94
C GLY A 24 13.32 -6.18 10.08
N GLY A 25 12.03 -6.13 9.70
CA GLY A 25 11.39 -4.96 9.09
C GLY A 25 11.49 -4.85 7.57
N ASN A 26 12.22 -5.77 6.93
CA ASN A 26 12.23 -5.90 5.48
C ASN A 26 10.89 -6.45 5.00
N LEU A 27 10.36 -6.01 3.86
CA LEU A 27 9.16 -6.58 3.21
C LEU A 27 7.82 -6.43 3.96
N GLY A 28 7.83 -5.93 5.20
CA GLY A 28 6.63 -5.79 6.04
C GLY A 28 5.57 -4.85 5.47
N CYS A 29 5.95 -3.88 4.64
CA CYS A 29 5.03 -2.97 3.97
C CYS A 29 4.12 -3.69 2.97
N ALA A 30 4.68 -4.44 2.03
CA ALA A 30 3.91 -5.18 1.04
C ALA A 30 3.13 -6.35 1.66
N ALA A 31 3.69 -7.03 2.67
CA ALA A 31 2.94 -8.05 3.41
C ALA A 31 1.70 -7.46 4.11
N SER A 32 1.85 -6.27 4.73
CA SER A 32 0.72 -5.57 5.37
C SER A 32 -0.35 -5.12 4.36
N VAL A 33 0.07 -4.60 3.20
CA VAL A 33 -0.86 -4.22 2.13
C VAL A 33 -1.57 -5.44 1.55
N SER A 34 -0.85 -6.55 1.31
CA SER A 34 -1.43 -7.83 0.89
C SER A 34 -2.52 -8.28 1.87
N LYS A 35 -2.26 -8.21 3.18
CA LYS A 35 -3.24 -8.56 4.21
C LYS A 35 -4.52 -7.72 4.10
N ILE A 36 -4.40 -6.41 3.98
CA ILE A 36 -5.57 -5.51 3.86
C ILE A 36 -6.35 -5.79 2.58
N LEU A 37 -5.65 -5.99 1.46
CA LEU A 37 -6.28 -6.30 0.18
C LEU A 37 -7.04 -7.64 0.22
N GLN A 38 -6.45 -8.66 0.84
CA GLN A 38 -7.12 -9.95 1.09
C GLN A 38 -8.36 -9.79 1.98
N GLU A 39 -8.29 -9.00 3.06
CA GLU A 39 -9.46 -8.65 3.89
C GLU A 39 -10.54 -7.92 3.07
N GLY A 40 -10.15 -7.19 2.02
CA GLY A 40 -11.03 -6.52 1.05
C GLY A 40 -11.55 -7.41 -0.09
N GLY A 41 -11.21 -8.70 -0.10
CA GLY A 41 -11.67 -9.66 -1.12
C GLY A 41 -10.71 -9.85 -2.31
N TYR A 42 -9.60 -9.12 -2.37
CA TYR A 42 -8.57 -9.27 -3.39
C TYR A 42 -7.60 -10.41 -3.04
N ASN A 43 -8.10 -11.66 -3.02
CA ASN A 43 -7.35 -12.84 -2.56
C ASN A 43 -6.06 -13.13 -3.36
N TYR A 44 -5.92 -12.56 -4.55
CA TYR A 44 -4.70 -12.67 -5.37
C TYR A 44 -3.56 -11.76 -4.90
N ALA A 45 -3.82 -10.77 -4.04
CA ALA A 45 -2.81 -9.89 -3.44
C ALA A 45 -2.06 -10.66 -2.34
N ASN A 46 -1.05 -11.44 -2.73
CA ASN A 46 -0.35 -12.35 -1.85
C ASN A 46 1.15 -12.29 -2.13
N SER A 47 1.77 -11.19 -1.72
CA SER A 47 3.22 -11.02 -1.82
C SER A 47 3.76 -10.12 -0.71
N ALA A 48 5.00 -10.39 -0.30
CA ALA A 48 5.79 -9.51 0.56
C ALA A 48 6.74 -8.60 -0.25
N GLY A 49 6.83 -8.78 -1.58
CA GLY A 49 7.59 -7.89 -2.47
C GLY A 49 6.69 -6.80 -3.07
N VAL A 50 7.14 -5.55 -3.05
CA VAL A 50 6.37 -4.40 -3.59
C VAL A 50 6.09 -4.59 -5.09
N ILE A 51 7.12 -4.94 -5.87
CA ILE A 51 7.00 -5.12 -7.32
C ILE A 51 6.17 -6.36 -7.67
N ASP A 52 6.37 -7.46 -6.95
CA ASP A 52 5.59 -8.67 -7.16
C ASP A 52 4.11 -8.44 -6.84
N LEU A 53 3.82 -7.72 -5.75
CA LEU A 53 2.46 -7.31 -5.41
C LEU A 53 1.87 -6.41 -6.51
N SER A 54 2.58 -5.37 -6.95
CA SER A 54 2.15 -4.50 -8.05
C SER A 54 1.84 -5.30 -9.32
N ASN A 55 2.70 -6.25 -9.69
CA ASN A 55 2.49 -7.13 -10.84
C ASN A 55 1.26 -8.03 -10.66
N GLN A 56 1.00 -8.56 -9.46
CA GLN A 56 -0.23 -9.30 -9.17
C GLN A 56 -1.47 -8.41 -9.34
N MET A 57 -1.44 -7.16 -8.88
CA MET A 57 -2.57 -6.23 -9.05
C MET A 57 -2.82 -5.95 -10.54
N LYS A 58 -1.78 -5.62 -11.30
CA LYS A 58 -1.87 -5.36 -12.75
C LYS A 58 -2.37 -6.57 -13.54
N ALA A 59 -1.88 -7.76 -13.21
CA ALA A 59 -2.35 -9.01 -13.82
C ALA A 59 -3.85 -9.27 -13.58
N ASN A 60 -4.42 -8.66 -12.53
CA ASN A 60 -5.84 -8.74 -12.17
C ASN A 60 -6.61 -7.46 -12.54
N GLY A 61 -6.14 -6.72 -13.54
CA GLY A 61 -6.90 -5.64 -14.17
C GLY A 61 -6.80 -4.27 -13.47
N TRP A 62 -5.92 -4.13 -12.48
CA TRP A 62 -5.59 -2.81 -11.94
C TRP A 62 -4.77 -2.02 -12.97
N SER A 63 -5.07 -0.73 -13.12
CA SER A 63 -4.29 0.16 -13.97
C SER A 63 -3.24 0.91 -13.16
N GLU A 64 -2.08 1.18 -13.75
CA GLU A 64 -1.01 1.95 -13.11
C GLU A 64 -0.87 3.33 -13.75
N SER A 65 -0.63 4.35 -12.92
CA SER A 65 -0.13 5.66 -13.35
C SER A 65 1.15 6.01 -12.60
N THR A 66 2.02 6.76 -13.23
CA THR A 66 3.19 7.38 -12.59
C THR A 66 2.80 8.73 -12.00
N GLY A 67 3.36 9.08 -10.85
CA GLY A 67 3.08 10.32 -10.13
C GLY A 67 2.00 10.14 -9.06
N ALA A 68 2.15 10.87 -7.95
CA ALA A 68 1.23 10.79 -6.81
C ALA A 68 -0.04 11.63 -6.98
N GLU A 69 -0.08 12.53 -7.96
CA GLU A 69 -1.18 13.47 -8.20
C GLU A 69 -2.49 12.77 -8.62
N THR A 70 -2.38 11.60 -9.24
CA THR A 70 -3.54 10.80 -9.68
C THR A 70 -4.18 10.02 -8.54
N ALA A 71 -3.47 9.84 -7.43
CA ALA A 71 -3.89 9.02 -6.30
C ALA A 71 -5.24 9.44 -5.73
N GLN A 72 -6.17 8.49 -5.68
CA GLN A 72 -7.47 8.63 -5.04
C GLN A 72 -7.58 7.72 -3.81
N PRO A 73 -8.44 8.05 -2.83
CA PRO A 73 -8.72 7.17 -1.72
C PRO A 73 -9.16 5.77 -2.18
N GLY A 74 -8.51 4.73 -1.65
CA GLY A 74 -8.70 3.33 -2.07
C GLY A 74 -7.62 2.81 -3.03
N ASP A 75 -6.84 3.70 -3.66
CA ASP A 75 -5.72 3.28 -4.50
C ASP A 75 -4.55 2.76 -3.65
N ILE A 76 -3.73 1.92 -4.28
CA ILE A 76 -2.42 1.55 -3.73
C ILE A 76 -1.41 2.54 -4.28
N ILE A 77 -0.54 3.04 -3.42
CA ILE A 77 0.56 3.92 -3.80
C ILE A 77 1.88 3.28 -3.37
N TYR A 78 2.86 3.27 -4.26
CA TYR A 78 4.17 2.70 -3.96
C TYR A 78 5.29 3.49 -4.63
N ALA A 79 6.49 3.36 -4.07
CA ALA A 79 7.69 3.91 -4.65
C ALA A 79 8.70 2.80 -4.97
N ASP A 80 9.34 2.90 -6.14
CA ASP A 80 10.42 2.02 -6.57
C ASP A 80 11.72 2.79 -6.79
N GLY A 81 12.56 2.81 -5.75
CA GLY A 81 13.93 3.33 -5.82
C GLY A 81 14.96 2.33 -6.36
N GLY A 82 14.51 1.16 -6.82
CA GLY A 82 15.35 0.06 -7.28
C GLY A 82 15.91 -0.82 -6.14
N GLY A 83 16.09 -2.11 -6.44
CA GLY A 83 16.65 -3.07 -5.50
C GLY A 83 15.79 -3.24 -4.25
N THR A 84 16.36 -2.97 -3.08
CA THR A 84 15.66 -3.10 -1.78
C THR A 84 15.03 -1.79 -1.31
N LYS A 85 15.12 -0.70 -2.09
CA LYS A 85 14.58 0.62 -1.74
C LYS A 85 13.17 0.78 -2.28
N GLN A 86 12.22 0.12 -1.64
CA GLN A 86 10.82 0.11 -2.07
C GLN A 86 9.91 0.33 -0.87
N HIS A 87 8.81 1.03 -1.09
CA HIS A 87 7.79 1.24 -0.06
C HIS A 87 6.40 1.28 -0.67
N ILE A 88 5.39 0.88 0.08
CA ILE A 88 4.01 0.72 -0.41
C ILE A 88 3.01 1.02 0.71
N GLY A 89 1.87 1.59 0.31
CA GLY A 89 0.78 1.94 1.19
C GLY A 89 -0.55 2.03 0.45
N ILE A 90 -1.58 2.43 1.17
CA ILE A 90 -2.94 2.60 0.66
C ILE A 90 -3.37 4.05 0.91
N VAL A 91 -3.85 4.69 -0.13
CA VAL A 91 -4.34 6.07 -0.08
C VAL A 91 -5.69 6.09 0.62
N GLY A 92 -5.90 7.05 1.52
CA GLY A 92 -7.15 7.20 2.24
C GLY A 92 -7.47 8.66 2.54
N ILE A 93 -8.47 8.84 3.41
CA ILE A 93 -8.93 10.13 3.92
C ILE A 93 -8.98 10.05 5.45
N ASP A 94 -8.47 11.07 6.15
CA ASP A 94 -8.58 11.18 7.61
C ASP A 94 -9.97 11.68 8.05
N GLU A 95 -10.19 11.77 9.36
CA GLU A 95 -11.46 12.26 9.95
C GLU A 95 -11.82 13.70 9.55
N ASN A 96 -10.84 14.49 9.11
CA ASN A 96 -10.98 15.89 8.70
C ASN A 96 -11.15 16.06 7.18
N GLY A 97 -11.18 14.96 6.42
CA GLY A 97 -11.30 15.00 4.97
C GLY A 97 -9.98 15.18 4.22
N ASN A 98 -8.83 15.13 4.91
CA ASN A 98 -7.52 15.28 4.27
C ASN A 98 -7.04 13.95 3.68
N LYS A 99 -6.35 14.02 2.54
CA LYS A 99 -5.69 12.86 1.95
C LYS A 99 -4.54 12.40 2.85
N VAL A 100 -4.47 11.09 3.07
CA VAL A 100 -3.45 10.41 3.89
C VAL A 100 -2.96 9.15 3.19
N ILE A 101 -1.84 8.60 3.66
CA ILE A 101 -1.33 7.30 3.26
C ILE A 101 -1.25 6.41 4.48
N TYR A 102 -1.92 5.26 4.42
CA TYR A 102 -1.77 4.20 5.40
C TYR A 102 -0.65 3.26 4.95
N ASN A 103 0.33 3.02 5.81
CA ASN A 103 1.48 2.18 5.49
C ASN A 103 1.97 1.41 6.73
N ASN A 104 2.92 0.50 6.53
CA ASN A 104 3.67 -0.07 7.64
C ASN A 104 4.85 0.85 7.97
N GLN A 105 4.90 1.40 9.18
CA GLN A 105 6.04 2.20 9.63
C GLN A 105 7.18 1.29 10.06
N SER A 106 8.33 1.39 9.40
CA SER A 106 9.49 0.52 9.67
C SER A 106 10.07 0.69 11.08
N SER A 107 9.86 1.82 11.75
CA SER A 107 10.34 2.08 13.12
C SER A 107 9.54 1.34 14.20
N THR A 108 8.25 1.09 13.97
CA THR A 108 7.34 0.44 14.93
C THR A 108 6.89 -0.95 14.45
N GLY A 109 7.04 -1.22 13.15
CA GLY A 109 6.48 -2.39 12.48
C GLY A 109 4.95 -2.41 12.48
N GLN A 110 4.31 -1.27 12.73
CA GLN A 110 2.86 -1.16 12.83
C GLN A 110 2.28 -0.44 11.62
N TRP A 111 1.06 -0.83 11.29
CA TRP A 111 0.23 -0.11 10.34
C TRP A 111 -0.18 1.24 10.93
N ALA A 112 0.16 2.33 10.26
CA ALA A 112 -0.09 3.68 10.72
C ALA A 112 -0.54 4.57 9.56
N MET A 113 -0.90 5.80 9.91
CA MET A 113 -1.34 6.83 8.98
C MET A 113 -0.31 7.96 8.97
N ASP A 114 0.15 8.33 7.78
CA ASP A 114 0.98 9.51 7.55
C ASP A 114 0.19 10.55 6.73
N PRO A 115 0.39 11.86 6.96
CA PRO A 115 -0.10 12.89 6.05
C PRO A 115 0.44 12.65 4.63
N PHE A 116 -0.40 12.80 3.60
CA PHE A 116 -0.06 12.37 2.23
C PHE A 116 1.29 12.92 1.74
N ASN A 117 1.51 14.24 1.82
CA ASN A 117 2.75 14.89 1.37
C ASN A 117 3.97 14.67 2.30
N ALA A 118 3.75 14.11 3.49
CA ALA A 118 4.82 13.87 4.48
C ALA A 118 5.19 12.39 4.59
N CYS A 119 4.48 11.50 3.91
CA CYS A 119 4.79 10.08 3.88
C CYS A 119 6.09 9.85 3.09
N SER A 120 6.94 8.94 3.55
CA SER A 120 8.22 8.62 2.90
C SER A 120 8.07 8.08 1.48
N ILE A 121 6.92 7.52 1.11
CA ILE A 121 6.60 7.15 -0.29
C ILE A 121 6.64 8.39 -1.20
N ILE A 122 6.27 9.55 -0.67
CA ILE A 122 6.20 10.82 -1.40
C ILE A 122 7.46 11.67 -1.18
N SER A 123 7.95 11.78 0.06
CA SER A 123 9.01 12.73 0.40
C SER A 123 10.41 12.26 0.00
N ASP A 124 10.64 10.95 -0.07
CA ASP A 124 11.99 10.39 -0.19
C ASP A 124 12.33 9.91 -1.62
N TYR A 125 11.36 9.96 -2.53
CA TYR A 125 11.47 9.46 -3.91
C TYR A 125 11.16 10.56 -4.91
N SER A 126 11.76 10.48 -6.10
CA SER A 126 11.40 11.39 -7.18
C SER A 126 10.02 11.04 -7.76
N PRO A 127 9.28 12.00 -8.34
CA PRO A 127 7.92 11.75 -8.82
C PRO A 127 7.79 10.60 -9.84
N ASP A 128 8.82 10.37 -10.65
CA ASP A 128 8.90 9.29 -11.63
C ASP A 128 9.13 7.89 -11.01
N GLN A 129 9.51 7.84 -9.74
CA GLN A 129 9.64 6.61 -8.96
C GLN A 129 8.39 6.27 -8.17
N VAL A 130 7.39 7.16 -8.15
CA VAL A 130 6.13 6.96 -7.44
C VAL A 130 5.06 6.50 -8.42
N HIS A 131 4.39 5.42 -8.06
CA HIS A 131 3.38 4.76 -8.86
C HIS A 131 2.10 4.60 -8.06
N VAL A 132 0.98 4.72 -8.76
CA VAL A 132 -0.36 4.54 -8.20
C VAL A 132 -1.05 3.43 -8.97
N LEU A 133 -1.57 2.44 -8.26
CA LEU A 133 -2.41 1.39 -8.81
C LEU A 133 -3.86 1.70 -8.47
N HIS A 134 -4.66 1.84 -9.52
CA HIS A 134 -6.09 2.05 -9.42
C HIS A 134 -6.82 0.72 -9.56
N ALA A 135 -7.77 0.48 -8.65
CA ALA A 135 -8.63 -0.69 -8.74
C ALA A 135 -9.43 -0.68 -10.05
N PRO A 136 -9.70 -1.85 -10.66
CA PRO A 136 -10.54 -1.92 -11.84
C PRO A 136 -11.90 -1.31 -11.52
N ILE A 137 -12.42 -0.51 -12.45
CA ILE A 137 -13.80 -0.03 -12.38
C ILE A 137 -14.68 -1.27 -12.49
N ASN A 138 -15.21 -1.77 -11.36
CA ASN A 138 -16.21 -2.83 -11.41
C ASN A 138 -17.43 -2.27 -12.14
N PRO A 139 -17.88 -2.86 -13.27
CA PRO A 139 -19.09 -2.41 -13.97
C PRO A 139 -20.39 -2.71 -13.21
N VAL A 140 -20.32 -3.00 -11.91
CA VAL A 140 -21.46 -3.44 -11.09
C VAL A 140 -21.85 -2.31 -10.14
N ASN A 141 -22.40 -1.23 -10.71
CA ASN A 141 -23.34 -0.26 -10.11
C ASN A 141 -23.58 0.91 -11.09
N MET A 142 -24.08 0.58 -12.29
CA MET A 142 -24.88 1.51 -13.12
C MET A 142 -26.28 0.94 -13.25
#